data_AF-A0A536YLY1-F1
#
_entry.id   AF-A0A536YLY1-F1
#
_cell.length_a   1.000
_cell.length_b   1.000
_cell.length_c   1.000
_cell.angle_alpha   90.00
_cell.angle_beta   90.00
_cell.angle_gamma   90.00
#
_symmetry.space_group_name_H-M   'P 1'
#
loop_
_entity.id
_entity.type
_entity.pdbx_description
1 polymer ?
#
loop_
_entity_poly.entity_id
_entity_poly.type
_entity_poly.pdbx_seq_one_letter_code
_entity_poly.pdbx_strand_id
1 'polypeptide(L)'
;MSALSNRVAAAAAAACACAFAAPASAQLLTQKNLSAAMALTIAQTALETCKASGYAVSVTVVGRNAEVLAQVRGDGTGPHTMENSFRKAYTSRTFRIPSGEMVERLKANPQLG
;
A
#
# COMPACT_ATOMS: atom_id res chain seq x y z
N MET A 1 24.92 60.68 -7.78
CA MET A 1 25.42 59.57 -8.63
C MET A 1 25.61 58.25 -7.86
N SER A 2 25.80 58.24 -6.52
CA SER A 2 25.96 57.02 -5.73
C SER A 2 24.67 56.16 -5.59
N ALA A 3 23.49 56.79 -5.45
CA ALA A 3 22.23 56.06 -5.25
C ALA A 3 21.75 55.29 -6.50
N LEU A 4 22.11 55.74 -7.71
CA LEU A 4 21.79 55.04 -8.95
C LEU A 4 22.66 53.80 -9.13
N SER A 5 23.94 53.88 -8.76
CA SER A 5 24.89 52.76 -8.77
C SER A 5 24.44 51.61 -7.84
N ASN A 6 24.00 51.94 -6.61
CA ASN A 6 23.52 50.92 -5.66
C ASN A 6 22.23 50.22 -6.13
N ARG A 7 21.36 50.93 -6.87
CA ARG A 7 20.12 50.33 -7.43
C ARG A 7 20.43 49.37 -8.58
N VAL A 8 21.39 49.70 -9.43
CA VAL A 8 21.85 48.82 -10.53
C VAL A 8 22.55 47.58 -9.96
N ALA A 9 23.39 47.74 -8.93
CA ALA A 9 24.04 46.62 -8.25
C ALA A 9 23.04 45.67 -7.58
N ALA A 10 22.00 46.21 -6.92
CA ALA A 10 20.95 45.41 -6.29
C ALA A 10 20.09 44.65 -7.32
N ALA A 11 19.76 45.28 -8.45
CA ALA A 11 19.01 44.63 -9.53
C ALA A 11 19.81 43.51 -10.21
N ALA A 12 21.12 43.71 -10.42
CA ALA A 12 22.00 42.69 -10.96
C ALA A 12 22.16 41.49 -10.00
N ALA A 13 22.27 41.74 -8.69
CA ALA A 13 22.34 40.67 -7.69
C ALA A 13 21.05 39.84 -7.61
N ALA A 14 19.88 40.48 -7.70
CA ALA A 14 18.59 39.79 -7.73
C ALA A 14 18.40 38.95 -9.00
N ALA A 15 18.82 39.47 -10.16
CA ALA A 15 18.77 38.74 -11.43
C ALA A 15 19.69 37.49 -11.43
N CYS A 16 20.89 37.61 -10.86
CA CYS A 16 21.78 36.46 -10.66
C CYS A 16 21.19 35.41 -9.72
N ALA A 17 20.51 35.81 -8.64
CA ALA A 17 19.88 34.87 -7.70
C ALA A 17 18.77 34.02 -8.37
N CYS A 18 18.01 34.60 -9.29
CA CYS A 18 17.01 33.85 -10.08
C CYS A 18 17.66 32.91 -11.12
N ALA A 19 18.84 33.25 -11.63
CA ALA A 19 19.56 32.40 -12.59
C ALA A 19 20.17 31.13 -11.95
N PHE A 20 20.35 31.12 -10.62
CA PHE A 20 20.81 29.95 -9.84
C PHE A 20 19.68 29.21 -9.13
N ALA A 21 18.41 29.53 -9.40
CA ALA A 21 17.28 28.74 -8.91
C ALA A 21 17.28 27.38 -9.61
N ALA A 22 17.93 26.39 -9.01
CA ALA A 22 17.84 25.01 -9.46
C ALA A 22 16.35 24.59 -9.49
N PRO A 23 15.89 23.85 -10.52
CA PRO A 23 14.54 23.32 -10.51
C PRO A 23 14.42 22.46 -9.25
N ALA A 24 13.46 22.79 -8.38
CA ALA A 24 13.08 21.92 -7.29
C ALA A 24 12.50 20.65 -7.93
N SER A 25 13.34 19.62 -8.09
CA SER A 25 12.89 18.31 -8.55
C SER A 25 11.99 17.74 -7.45
N ALA A 26 10.68 17.88 -7.61
CA ALA A 26 9.69 17.21 -6.77
C ALA A 26 9.75 15.71 -7.10
N GLN A 27 10.72 15.02 -6.50
CA GLN A 27 10.91 13.60 -6.73
C GLN A 27 9.76 12.83 -6.08
N LEU A 28 8.93 12.20 -6.90
CA LEU A 28 7.85 11.35 -6.44
C LEU A 28 8.39 10.09 -5.76
N LEU A 29 7.65 9.59 -4.78
CA LEU A 29 7.93 8.30 -4.16
C LEU A 29 7.59 7.18 -5.16
N THR A 30 8.59 6.42 -5.59
CA THR A 30 8.39 5.20 -6.38
C THR A 30 8.12 4.03 -5.45
N GLN A 31 7.06 3.26 -5.72
CA GLN A 31 6.69 2.11 -4.91
C GLN A 31 6.32 0.89 -5.77
N LYS A 32 6.68 -0.30 -5.30
CA LYS A 32 6.20 -1.57 -5.85
C LYS A 32 4.86 -1.93 -5.23
N ASN A 33 3.84 -2.07 -6.07
CA ASN A 33 2.48 -2.46 -5.72
C ASN A 33 1.99 -3.58 -6.63
N LEU A 34 1.00 -4.33 -6.17
CA LEU A 34 0.35 -5.37 -6.98
C LEU A 34 -0.50 -4.69 -8.06
N SER A 35 -0.44 -5.20 -9.28
CA SER A 35 -1.41 -4.84 -10.32
C SER A 35 -2.73 -5.58 -10.08
N ALA A 36 -3.82 -5.08 -10.67
CA ALA A 36 -5.11 -5.77 -10.62
C ALA A 36 -5.02 -7.18 -11.23
N ALA A 37 -4.30 -7.35 -12.34
CA ALA A 37 -4.08 -8.65 -12.97
C ALA A 37 -3.39 -9.63 -12.02
N MET A 38 -2.33 -9.19 -11.33
CA MET A 38 -1.65 -10.03 -10.32
C MET A 38 -2.58 -10.41 -9.17
N ALA A 39 -3.39 -9.47 -8.68
CA ALA A 39 -4.34 -9.73 -7.59
C ALA A 39 -5.39 -10.78 -7.99
N LEU A 40 -5.88 -10.73 -9.24
CA LEU A 40 -6.80 -11.74 -9.78
C LEU A 40 -6.13 -13.11 -9.90
N THR A 41 -4.90 -13.17 -10.42
CA THR A 41 -4.13 -14.43 -10.49
C THR A 41 -3.94 -15.04 -9.10
N ILE A 42 -3.55 -14.24 -8.11
CA ILE A 42 -3.41 -14.71 -6.71
C ILE A 42 -4.74 -15.29 -6.20
N ALA A 43 -5.85 -14.58 -6.41
CA ALA A 43 -7.15 -15.01 -5.93
C ALA A 43 -7.60 -16.33 -6.59
N GLN A 44 -7.43 -16.45 -7.91
CA GLN A 44 -7.75 -17.65 -8.68
C GLN A 44 -6.91 -18.84 -8.25
N THR A 45 -5.59 -18.69 -8.18
CA THR A 45 -4.69 -19.77 -7.76
C THR A 45 -5.00 -20.25 -6.34
N ALA A 46 -5.32 -19.35 -5.41
CA ALA A 46 -5.71 -19.73 -4.06
C ALA A 46 -7.03 -20.53 -4.03
N LEU A 47 -8.05 -20.08 -4.79
CA LEU A 47 -9.32 -20.80 -4.92
C LEU A 47 -9.12 -22.21 -5.48
N GLU A 48 -8.36 -22.33 -6.58
CA GLU A 48 -8.08 -23.60 -7.25
C GLU A 48 -7.29 -24.56 -6.35
N THR A 49 -6.27 -24.06 -5.66
CA THR A 49 -5.44 -24.87 -4.76
C THR A 49 -6.25 -25.40 -3.58
N CYS A 50 -7.07 -24.55 -2.94
CA CYS A 50 -7.94 -24.97 -1.84
C CYS A 50 -9.01 -25.95 -2.32
N LYS A 51 -9.61 -25.71 -3.48
CA LYS A 51 -10.60 -26.60 -4.09
C LYS A 51 -10.01 -27.98 -4.40
N ALA A 52 -8.80 -28.03 -4.95
CA ALA A 52 -8.08 -29.29 -5.19
C ALA A 52 -7.78 -30.05 -3.89
N SER A 53 -7.69 -29.34 -2.77
CA SER A 53 -7.52 -29.90 -1.42
C SER A 53 -8.85 -30.22 -0.72
N GLY A 54 -9.99 -30.10 -1.41
CA GLY A 54 -11.32 -30.38 -0.85
C GLY A 54 -11.94 -29.25 -0.01
N TYR A 55 -11.36 -28.05 -0.01
CA TYR A 55 -11.86 -26.92 0.76
C TYR A 55 -12.59 -25.90 -0.11
N ALA A 56 -13.81 -25.53 0.27
CA ALA A 56 -14.50 -24.37 -0.27
C ALA A 56 -14.10 -23.11 0.53
N VAL A 57 -13.53 -22.11 -0.15
CA VAL A 57 -12.99 -20.90 0.51
C VAL A 57 -13.42 -19.63 -0.21
N SER A 58 -13.47 -18.52 0.52
CA SER A 58 -13.52 -17.17 -0.06
C SER A 58 -12.14 -16.54 0.07
N VAL A 59 -11.73 -15.76 -0.93
CA VAL A 59 -10.39 -15.18 -1.02
C VAL A 59 -10.47 -13.68 -1.14
N THR A 60 -9.67 -12.97 -0.35
CA THR A 60 -9.47 -11.52 -0.45
C THR A 60 -7.98 -11.22 -0.57
N VAL A 61 -7.64 -10.39 -1.55
CA VAL A 61 -6.29 -9.85 -1.76
C VAL A 61 -6.33 -8.35 -1.50
N VAL A 62 -5.47 -7.89 -0.59
CA VAL A 62 -5.38 -6.48 -0.22
C VAL A 62 -4.08 -5.84 -0.69
N GLY A 63 -4.16 -4.58 -1.07
CA GLY A 63 -3.07 -3.77 -1.59
C GLY A 63 -2.28 -3.08 -0.50
N ARG A 64 -1.64 -1.94 -0.86
CA ARG A 64 -0.63 -1.33 0.02
C ARG A 64 -1.21 -0.71 1.27
N ASN A 65 -2.32 -0.05 1.09
CA ASN A 65 -3.08 0.69 2.08
C ASN A 65 -4.22 -0.17 2.63
N ALA A 66 -4.10 -1.50 2.51
CA ALA A 66 -5.10 -2.49 2.85
C ALA A 66 -6.45 -2.33 2.12
N GLU A 67 -6.44 -1.61 0.99
CA GLU A 67 -7.54 -1.56 0.03
C GLU A 67 -7.77 -2.94 -0.59
N VAL A 68 -9.02 -3.30 -0.88
CA VAL A 68 -9.33 -4.55 -1.56
C VAL A 68 -8.96 -4.40 -3.05
N LEU A 69 -8.05 -5.26 -3.52
CA LEU A 69 -7.68 -5.33 -4.94
C LEU A 69 -8.49 -6.41 -5.67
N ALA A 70 -8.77 -7.52 -4.99
CA ALA A 70 -9.63 -8.59 -5.48
C ALA A 70 -10.31 -9.25 -4.28
N GLN A 71 -11.60 -9.58 -4.42
CA GLN A 71 -12.34 -10.31 -3.42
C GLN A 71 -13.38 -11.20 -4.09
N VAL A 72 -13.31 -12.50 -3.83
CA VAL A 72 -14.10 -13.52 -4.51
C VAL A 72 -14.68 -14.47 -3.49
N ARG A 73 -16.00 -14.67 -3.56
CA ARG A 73 -16.70 -15.69 -2.77
C ARG A 73 -16.60 -17.02 -3.52
N GLY A 74 -16.07 -18.06 -2.86
CA GLY A 74 -16.10 -19.40 -3.45
C GLY A 74 -17.49 -20.01 -3.42
N ASP A 75 -17.78 -20.88 -4.38
CA ASP A 75 -19.03 -21.62 -4.43
C ASP A 75 -19.18 -22.55 -3.22
N GLY A 76 -20.39 -22.68 -2.69
CA GLY A 76 -20.68 -23.53 -1.52
C GLY A 76 -20.14 -22.99 -0.19
N THR A 77 -19.57 -21.78 -0.15
CA THR A 77 -19.07 -21.17 1.09
C THR A 77 -20.18 -20.52 1.92
N GLY A 78 -20.00 -20.50 3.24
CA GLY A 78 -20.87 -19.74 4.14
C GLY A 78 -20.70 -18.21 3.97
N PRO A 79 -21.71 -17.40 4.32
CA PRO A 79 -21.72 -15.96 4.08
C PRO A 79 -20.60 -15.20 4.83
N HIS A 80 -20.17 -15.72 5.99
CA HIS A 80 -19.14 -15.12 6.83
C HIS A 80 -17.72 -15.24 6.24
N THR A 81 -17.51 -16.12 5.24
CA THR A 81 -16.16 -16.41 4.73
C THR A 81 -15.54 -15.22 3.99
N MET A 82 -16.36 -14.39 3.34
CA MET A 82 -15.92 -13.17 2.66
C MET A 82 -15.31 -12.18 3.65
N GLU A 83 -16.06 -11.81 4.69
CA GLU A 83 -15.59 -10.91 5.74
C GLU A 83 -14.36 -11.48 6.46
N ASN A 84 -14.38 -12.77 6.82
CA ASN A 84 -13.26 -13.43 7.48
C ASN A 84 -11.99 -13.39 6.63
N SER A 85 -12.10 -13.67 5.32
CA SER A 85 -10.95 -13.60 4.40
C SER A 85 -10.37 -12.19 4.32
N PHE A 86 -11.22 -11.15 4.29
CA PHE A 86 -10.77 -9.77 4.31
C PHE A 86 -10.06 -9.41 5.61
N ARG A 87 -10.65 -9.74 6.77
CA ARG A 87 -10.04 -9.45 8.07
C ARG A 87 -8.67 -10.12 8.21
N LYS A 88 -8.53 -11.37 7.76
CA LYS A 88 -7.24 -12.08 7.73
C LYS A 88 -6.22 -11.41 6.82
N ALA A 89 -6.63 -10.97 5.62
CA ALA A 89 -5.77 -10.27 4.69
C ALA A 89 -5.31 -8.91 5.25
N TYR A 90 -6.23 -8.14 5.83
CA TYR A 90 -5.96 -6.87 6.51
C TYR A 90 -4.99 -7.04 7.67
N THR A 91 -5.24 -8.00 8.58
CA THR A 91 -4.35 -8.29 9.71
C THR A 91 -2.96 -8.68 9.23
N SER A 92 -2.87 -9.57 8.23
CA SER A 92 -1.57 -9.97 7.69
C SER A 92 -0.83 -8.79 7.08
N ARG A 93 -1.57 -7.89 6.43
CA ARG A 93 -1.02 -6.68 5.83
C ARG A 93 -0.51 -5.68 6.87
N THR A 94 -1.27 -5.46 7.93
CA THR A 94 -0.97 -4.48 8.99
C THR A 94 0.22 -4.92 9.83
N PHE A 95 0.24 -6.19 10.27
CA PHE A 95 1.30 -6.69 11.16
C PHE A 95 2.47 -7.35 10.42
N ARG A 96 2.39 -7.48 9.08
CA ARG A 96 3.41 -8.09 8.22
C ARG A 96 3.81 -9.51 8.64
N ILE A 97 2.81 -10.29 9.03
CA ILE A 97 2.93 -11.70 9.43
C ILE A 97 1.73 -12.48 8.89
N PRO A 98 1.78 -13.82 8.83
CA PRO A 98 0.57 -14.62 8.66
C PRO A 98 -0.43 -14.31 9.78
N SER A 99 -1.68 -13.99 9.44
CA SER A 99 -2.72 -13.68 10.44
C SER A 99 -2.90 -14.75 11.53
N GLY A 100 -2.60 -16.03 11.25
CA GLY A 100 -2.62 -17.10 12.25
C GLY A 100 -1.59 -16.94 13.37
N GLU A 101 -0.43 -16.32 13.09
CA GLU A 101 0.61 -16.06 14.09
C GLU A 101 0.19 -14.96 15.08
N MET A 102 -0.77 -14.11 14.71
CA MET A 102 -1.29 -13.06 15.60
C MET A 102 -1.89 -13.63 16.89
N VAL A 103 -2.42 -14.86 16.85
CA VAL A 103 -2.98 -15.54 18.02
C VAL A 103 -1.92 -15.70 19.13
N GLU A 104 -0.71 -16.13 18.77
CA GLU A 104 0.37 -16.30 19.75
C GLU A 104 0.89 -14.96 20.26
N ARG A 105 0.92 -13.92 19.41
CA ARG A 105 1.31 -12.56 19.84
C ARG A 105 0.32 -11.96 20.82
N LEU A 106 -0.98 -12.18 20.62
CA LEU A 106 -2.02 -11.72 21.55
C LEU A 106 -1.95 -12.46 22.89
N LYS A 107 -1.62 -13.75 22.89
CA LYS A 107 -1.38 -14.50 24.14
C LYS A 107 -0.19 -13.94 24.91
N ALA A 108 0.90 -13.62 24.21
CA ALA A 108 2.11 -13.07 24.82
C ALA A 108 1.93 -11.61 25.28
N ASN A 109 1.15 -10.81 24.55
CA ASN A 109 0.82 -9.44 24.90
C ASN A 109 -0.67 -9.14 24.60
N PRO A 110 -1.56 -9.30 25.61
CA PRO A 110 -3.00 -9.07 25.43
C PRO A 110 -3.40 -7.65 25.07
N GLN A 111 -2.52 -6.65 25.22
CA GLN A 111 -2.78 -5.24 24.88
C GLN A 111 -2.37 -4.87 23.44
N LEU A 112 -2.06 -5.86 22.60
CA LEU A 112 -1.65 -5.65 21.21
C LEU A 112 -2.81 -5.22 20.28
N GLY A 113 -4.05 -5.26 20.77
CA GLY A 113 -5.27 -4.92 20.03
C GLY A 113 -5.65 -3.45 20.07
#